data_AF-A0A921T010-F1
#
_entry.id   AF-A0A921T010-F1
#
_cell.length_a   1.000
_cell.length_b   1.000
_cell.length_c   1.000
_cell.angle_alpha   90.00
_cell.angle_beta   90.00
_cell.angle_gamma   90.00
#
_symmetry.space_group_name_H-M   'P 1'
#
loop_
_entity.id
_entity.type
_entity.pdbx_description
1 polymer ?
#
loop_
_entity_poly.entity_id
_entity_poly.type
_entity_poly.pdbx_seq_one_letter_code
_entity_poly.pdbx_strand_id
1 'polypeptide(L)' 'MKETKLLSTSTLVKISILSAIGYILMFISIPLPMLFPNFLKIDISDLPALLGGISLSPMAGVTIAFLKNLLQ' A
#
# COMPACT_ATOMS: atom_id res chain seq x y z
N MET A 1 9.73 -1.52 32.95
CA MET A 1 8.86 -2.22 31.98
C MET A 1 8.44 -1.19 30.94
N LYS A 2 9.07 -1.17 29.75
CA LYS A 2 8.69 -0.23 28.67
C LYS A 2 7.33 -0.67 28.17
N GLU A 3 6.29 0.13 28.39
CA GLU A 3 5.00 -0.10 27.75
C GLU A 3 5.22 -0.23 26.24
N THR A 4 5.02 -1.41 25.70
CA THR A 4 4.91 -1.61 24.27
C THR A 4 3.66 -0.84 23.82
N LYS A 5 3.82 0.37 23.29
CA LYS A 5 2.75 1.06 22.56
C LYS A 5 2.39 0.20 21.35
N LEU A 6 1.45 -0.73 21.52
CA LEU A 6 1.18 -1.79 20.56
C LEU A 6 0.72 -1.27 19.20
N LEU A 7 0.06 -0.11 19.13
CA LEU A 7 -0.16 0.66 17.89
C LEU A 7 -0.29 2.14 18.27
N SER A 8 0.67 2.97 17.84
CA SER A 8 0.52 4.43 17.96
C SER A 8 -0.59 4.91 17.03
N THR A 9 -1.51 5.74 17.51
CA THR A 9 -2.60 6.32 16.70
C THR A 9 -2.09 7.01 15.44
N SER A 10 -0.92 7.66 15.53
CA SER A 10 -0.25 8.27 14.37
C SER A 10 0.15 7.24 13.31
N THR A 11 0.63 6.06 13.71
CA THR A 11 0.98 4.98 12.78
C THR A 11 -0.26 4.45 12.08
N LEU A 12 -1.36 4.28 12.82
CA LEU A 12 -2.65 3.85 12.26
C LEU A 12 -3.16 4.85 11.22
N VAL A 13 -3.15 6.16 11.53
CA VAL A 13 -3.57 7.20 10.60
C VAL A 13 -2.71 7.20 9.33
N LYS A 14 -1.39 7.07 9.46
CA LYS A 14 -0.49 7.00 8.30
C LYS A 14 -0.77 5.78 7.42
N ILE A 15 -1.00 4.61 8.02
CA ILE A 15 -1.39 3.39 7.28
C ILE A 15 -2.70 3.63 6.51
N SER A 16 -3.71 4.20 7.14
CA SER A 16 -5.00 4.49 6.50
C SER A 16 -4.86 5.46 5.32
N ILE A 17 -4.09 6.54 5.48
CA ILE A 17 -3.85 7.53 4.42
C ILE A 17 -3.07 6.90 3.25
N LEU A 18 -1.98 6.17 3.53
CA LEU A 18 -1.19 5.51 2.49
C LEU A 18 -2.01 4.44 1.76
N SER A 19 -2.90 3.72 2.46
CA SER A 19 -3.82 2.77 1.83
C SER A 19 -4.85 3.46 0.93
N ALA A 20 -5.42 4.59 1.36
CA ALA A 20 -6.36 5.35 0.53
C ALA A 20 -5.69 5.90 -0.72
N ILE A 21 -4.47 6.42 -0.60
CA ILE A 21 -3.66 6.86 -1.75
C ILE A 21 -3.35 5.68 -2.67
N GLY A 22 -2.97 4.53 -2.11
CA GLY A 22 -2.74 3.28 -2.85
C GLY A 22 -3.97 2.88 -3.66
N TYR A 23 -5.14 2.85 -3.05
CA TYR A 23 -6.41 2.55 -3.73
C TYR A 23 -6.69 3.53 -4.89
N ILE A 24 -6.55 4.84 -4.67
CA ILE A 24 -6.78 5.84 -5.71
C ILE A 24 -5.80 5.67 -6.89
N LEU A 25 -4.55 5.32 -6.61
CA LEU A 25 -3.54 5.08 -7.65
C LEU A 25 -3.83 3.85 -8.51
N MET A 26 -4.63 2.88 -8.03
CA MET A 26 -5.01 1.69 -8.82
C MET A 26 -5.81 2.04 -10.08
N PHE A 27 -6.53 3.17 -10.06
CA PHE A 27 -7.29 3.67 -11.21
C PHE A 27 -6.39 4.14 -12.37
N ILE A 28 -5.11 4.39 -12.11
CA ILE A 28 -4.11 4.84 -13.10
C ILE A 28 -3.25 3.66 -13.59
N SER A 29 -3.64 2.41 -13.31
CA SER A 29 -2.91 1.23 -13.74
C SER A 29 -2.93 1.06 -15.28
N ILE A 30 -1.75 1.03 -15.89
CA ILE A 30 -1.58 0.97 -17.35
C ILE A 30 -1.26 -0.46 -17.77
N PRO A 31 -1.96 -1.04 -18.77
CA PRO A 31 -1.62 -2.37 -19.29
C PRO A 31 -0.21 -2.37 -19.87
N LEU A 32 0.54 -3.45 -19.64
CA LEU A 32 1.88 -3.58 -20.18
C LEU A 32 1.87 -3.63 -21.72
N PRO A 33 2.94 -3.16 -22.39
CA PRO A 33 3.03 -3.18 -23.84
C PRO A 33 2.95 -4.60 -24.42
N MET A 34 2.55 -4.68 -25.71
CA MET A 34 2.15 -5.82 -26.55
C MET A 34 2.81 -7.21 -26.34
N LEU A 35 3.95 -7.30 -25.66
CA LEU A 35 4.62 -8.57 -25.30
C LEU A 35 3.99 -9.26 -24.08
N PHE A 36 3.19 -8.55 -23.27
CA PHE A 36 2.59 -9.09 -22.06
C PHE A 36 1.09 -9.31 -22.20
N PRO A 37 0.52 -10.30 -21.48
CA PRO A 37 -0.92 -10.53 -21.47
C PRO A 37 -1.71 -9.32 -20.96
N ASN A 38 -2.90 -9.08 -21.51
CA ASN A 38 -3.75 -7.93 -21.17
C ASN A 38 -4.16 -7.82 -19.69
N PHE A 39 -4.03 -8.90 -18.91
CA PHE A 39 -4.28 -8.89 -17.47
C PHE A 39 -3.10 -8.33 -16.66
N LEU A 40 -1.91 -8.22 -17.24
CA LEU A 40 -0.71 -7.74 -16.57
C LEU A 40 -0.62 -6.22 -16.74
N LYS A 41 -0.83 -5.50 -15.64
CA LYS A 41 -0.80 -4.04 -15.58
C LYS A 41 0.37 -3.57 -14.72
N ILE A 42 0.91 -2.41 -15.05
CA ILE A 42 1.83 -1.70 -14.16
C ILE A 42 1.02 -1.07 -13.03
N ASP A 43 1.31 -1.45 -11.79
CA ASP A 43 0.59 -0.99 -10.61
C ASP A 43 1.39 0.06 -9.83
N ILE A 44 1.19 1.34 -10.16
CA ILE A 44 1.88 2.47 -9.48
C ILE A 44 1.48 2.55 -8.00
N SER A 45 0.32 2.01 -7.65
CA SER A 45 -0.21 1.89 -6.29
C SER A 45 0.58 1.00 -5.35
N ASP A 46 1.64 0.32 -5.79
CA ASP A 46 2.59 -0.35 -4.88
C ASP A 46 3.55 0.62 -4.18
N LEU A 47 3.74 1.84 -4.72
CA LEU A 47 4.60 2.85 -4.08
C LEU A 47 4.18 3.19 -2.65
N PRO A 48 2.89 3.48 -2.35
CA PRO A 48 2.45 3.74 -0.98
C PRO A 48 2.70 2.57 -0.02
N ALA A 49 2.54 1.33 -0.48
CA ALA A 49 2.84 0.16 0.34
C ALA A 49 4.34 0.04 0.64
N LEU A 50 5.20 0.29 -0.35
CA LEU A 50 6.65 0.36 -0.18
C LEU A 50 7.07 1.47 0.78
N LEU A 51 6.50 2.68 0.63
CA LEU A 51 6.77 3.80 1.51
C LEU A 51 6.38 3.50 2.96
N GLY A 52 5.23 2.87 3.18
CA GLY A 52 4.80 2.43 4.51
C GLY A 52 5.67 1.32 5.09
N GLY A 53 6.10 0.38 4.25
CA GLY A 53 7.00 -0.72 4.62
C GLY A 53 8.37 -0.23 5.09
N ILE A 54 8.95 0.72 4.37
CA ILE A 54 10.29 1.27 4.66
C ILE A 54 10.23 2.30 5.80
N SER A 55 9.18 3.14 5.86
CA SER A 55 9.13 4.27 6.80
C SER A 55 8.51 3.94 8.17
N LEU A 56 7.61 2.96 8.25
CA LEU A 56 6.88 2.63 9.48
C LEU A 56 7.33 1.29 10.05
N SER A 57 7.11 0.22 9.30
CA SER A 57 7.57 -1.15 9.58
C SER A 57 7.22 -2.06 8.41
N PRO A 58 7.92 -3.20 8.22
CA PRO A 58 7.57 -4.16 7.16
C PRO A 58 6.11 -4.59 7.23
N MET A 59 5.56 -4.77 8.44
CA MET A 59 4.17 -5.15 8.65
C MET A 59 3.20 -4.04 8.20
N ALA A 60 3.54 -2.77 8.39
CA ALA A 60 2.73 -1.66 7.89
C ALA A 60 2.60 -1.70 6.36
N GLY A 61 3.69 -2.01 5.64
CA GLY A 61 3.67 -2.16 4.19
C GLY A 61 2.75 -3.30 3.73
N VAL A 62 2.82 -4.45 4.41
CA VAL A 62 1.91 -5.59 4.16
C VAL A 62 0.46 -5.20 4.40
N THR A 63 0.17 -4.53 5.51
CA THR A 63 -1.20 -4.06 5.82
C THR A 63 -1.71 -3.06 4.78
N ILE A 64 -0.88 -2.13 4.32
CA ILE A 64 -1.26 -1.16 3.28
C ILE A 64 -1.55 -1.88 1.95
N ALA A 65 -0.69 -2.82 1.56
CA ALA A 65 -0.88 -3.61 0.35
C ALA A 65 -2.16 -4.45 0.43
N PHE A 66 -2.44 -5.06 1.59
CA PHE A 66 -3.66 -5.81 1.82
C PHE A 66 -4.90 -4.92 1.72
N LEU A 67 -4.90 -3.77 2.40
CA LEU A 67 -6.05 -2.86 2.43
C LEU A 67 -6.35 -2.27 1.05
N LYS A 68 -5.36 -1.85 0.27
CA LYS A 68 -5.63 -1.31 -1.09
C LYS A 68 -6.30 -2.35 -2.00
N ASN A 69 -5.85 -3.61 -1.95
CA ASN A 69 -6.36 -4.69 -2.79
C ASN A 69 -7.71 -5.20 -2.32
N LEU A 70 -8.00 -5.08 -1.02
CA LEU A 70 -9.32 -5.41 -0.47
C LEU A 70 -10.38 -4.37 -0.85
N LEU A 71 -9.97 -3.11 -1.01
CA LEU A 71 -10.85 -2.01 -1.37
C LEU A 71 -11.09 -1.89 -2.88
N GLN A 72 -10.15 -2.40 -3.70
CA GLN A 72 -10.23 -2.46 -5.15
C GLN A 72 -11.42 -3.30 -5.64
#